data_AF-A0A938KBP0-F1
#
_entry.id   AF-A0A938KBP0-F1
#
_cell.length_a   1.000
_cell.length_b   1.000
_cell.length_c   1.000
_cell.angle_alpha   90.00
_cell.angle_beta   90.00
_cell.angle_gamma   90.00
#
_symmetry.space_group_name_H-M   'P 1'
#
loop_
_entity.id
_entity.type
_entity.pdbx_description
1 polymer ?
#
loop_
_entity_poly.entity_id
_entity_poly.type
_entity_poly.pdbx_seq_one_letter_code
_entity_poly.pdbx_strand_id
1 'polypeptide(L)'
;MIRAPVVSDRSVESPSLEGIAAQYVEQWLSQCEVFRKWYRQRFYLQAPTDEDQQLADQIQPWMIRTTRAMLTTVLDPEFPHRRLAQAVKAVLWQLEEDWDSRRNSMPDAEADAFFKTHFPSSAV
;
A
#
# COMPACT_ATOMS: atom_id res chain seq x y z
N MET A 1 3.08 22.09 -55.58
CA MET A 1 2.99 20.63 -55.32
C MET A 1 3.07 20.45 -53.81
N ILE A 2 1.92 20.26 -53.14
CA ILE A 2 1.83 20.24 -51.67
C ILE A 2 2.06 18.80 -51.21
N ARG A 3 3.11 18.57 -50.40
CA ARG A 3 3.45 17.27 -49.82
C ARG A 3 2.48 17.01 -48.66
N ALA A 4 1.62 16.00 -48.80
CA ALA A 4 0.71 15.58 -47.73
C ALA A 4 1.52 15.13 -46.50
N PRO A 5 1.05 15.42 -45.27
CA PRO A 5 1.67 14.90 -44.07
C PRO A 5 1.50 13.38 -44.01
N VAL A 6 2.62 12.66 -43.86
CA VAL A 6 2.64 11.23 -43.55
C VAL A 6 2.00 11.09 -42.18
N VAL A 7 0.76 10.58 -42.16
CA VAL A 7 0.11 10.14 -40.93
C VAL A 7 0.95 8.99 -40.40
N SER A 8 1.68 9.26 -39.32
CA SER A 8 2.47 8.27 -38.60
C SER A 8 1.52 7.17 -38.15
N ASP A 9 1.62 6.01 -38.79
CA ASP A 9 0.88 4.81 -38.45
C ASP A 9 1.27 4.44 -37.02
N ARG A 10 0.35 4.63 -36.07
CA ARG A 10 0.53 4.17 -34.70
C ARG A 10 0.38 2.66 -34.76
N SER A 11 1.48 1.95 -34.99
CA SER A 11 1.52 0.49 -34.89
C SER A 11 0.97 0.09 -33.53
N VAL A 12 -0.20 -0.52 -33.53
CA VAL A 12 -0.79 -1.12 -32.34
C VAL A 12 0.11 -2.29 -31.95
N GLU A 13 0.92 -2.13 -30.92
CA GLU A 13 1.73 -3.22 -30.39
C GLU A 13 0.81 -4.37 -29.95
N SER A 14 1.20 -5.60 -30.29
CA SER A 14 0.45 -6.78 -29.88
C SER A 14 0.54 -6.95 -28.36
N PRO A 15 -0.55 -7.29 -27.67
CA PRO A 15 -0.51 -7.50 -26.22
C PRO A 15 0.41 -8.67 -25.88
N SER A 16 1.23 -8.50 -24.84
CA SER A 16 2.04 -9.57 -24.26
C SER A 16 1.48 -9.99 -22.90
N LEU A 17 1.47 -11.29 -22.61
CA LEU A 17 1.05 -11.80 -21.29
C LEU A 17 1.91 -11.21 -20.17
N GLU A 18 3.21 -11.04 -20.41
CA GLU A 18 4.14 -10.40 -19.48
C GLU A 18 3.75 -8.95 -19.18
N GLY A 19 3.45 -8.17 -20.22
CA GLY A 19 3.03 -6.77 -20.07
C GLY A 19 1.69 -6.64 -19.34
N ILE A 20 0.72 -7.49 -19.66
CA ILE A 20 -0.58 -7.52 -18.97
C ILE A 20 -0.40 -7.87 -17.49
N ALA A 21 0.38 -8.91 -17.19
CA ALA A 21 0.62 -9.36 -15.82
C ALA A 21 1.36 -8.31 -14.99
N ALA A 22 2.39 -7.68 -15.58
CA ALA A 22 3.12 -6.59 -14.93
C ALA A 22 2.21 -5.39 -14.65
N GLN A 23 1.48 -4.92 -15.66
CA GLN A 23 0.58 -3.78 -15.54
C GLN A 23 -0.50 -4.01 -14.48
N TYR A 24 -1.09 -5.22 -14.43
CA TYR A 24 -2.09 -5.58 -13.42
C TYR A 24 -1.54 -5.44 -11.99
N VAL A 25 -0.34 -5.97 -11.74
CA VAL A 25 0.29 -5.91 -10.41
C VAL A 25 0.72 -4.48 -10.08
N GLU A 26 1.37 -3.78 -11.01
CA GLU A 26 1.83 -2.40 -10.81
C GLU A 26 0.67 -1.44 -10.53
N GLN A 27 -0.44 -1.60 -11.25
CA GLN A 27 -1.65 -0.83 -11.01
C GLN A 27 -2.17 -1.05 -9.58
N TRP A 28 -2.21 -2.31 -9.12
CA TRP A 28 -2.62 -2.61 -7.75
C TRP A 28 -1.68 -2.03 -6.70
N LEU A 29 -0.36 -2.17 -6.90
CA LEU A 29 0.65 -1.60 -6.01
C LEU A 29 0.52 -0.07 -5.93
N SER A 30 0.23 0.60 -7.05
CA SER A 30 -0.03 2.03 -7.09
C SER A 30 -1.25 2.42 -6.24
N GLN A 31 -2.34 1.64 -6.27
CA GLN A 31 -3.49 1.89 -5.38
C GLN A 31 -3.14 1.70 -3.91
N CYS A 32 -2.32 0.70 -3.58
CA CYS A 32 -1.78 0.52 -2.23
C CYS A 32 -0.96 1.73 -1.77
N GLU A 33 -0.13 2.29 -2.63
CA GLU A 33 0.64 3.49 -2.31
C GLU A 33 -0.24 4.72 -2.09
N VAL A 34 -1.30 4.90 -2.89
CA VAL A 34 -2.26 6.01 -2.70
C VAL A 34 -2.92 5.91 -1.34
N PHE A 35 -3.43 4.71 -1.00
CA PHE A 35 -4.02 4.48 0.32
C PHE A 35 -3.02 4.75 1.44
N ARG A 36 -1.79 4.23 1.33
CA ARG A 36 -0.78 4.40 2.38
C ARG A 36 -0.31 5.84 2.55
N LYS A 37 -0.26 6.63 1.46
CA LYS A 37 0.01 8.07 1.54
C LYS A 37 -1.10 8.80 2.30
N TRP A 38 -2.36 8.52 1.96
CA TRP A 38 -3.51 9.06 2.70
C TRP A 38 -3.46 8.64 4.16
N TYR A 39 -3.23 7.35 4.42
CA TYR A 39 -3.17 6.77 5.75
C TYR A 39 -2.11 7.46 6.61
N ARG A 40 -0.87 7.57 6.12
CA ARG A 40 0.21 8.27 6.81
C ARG A 40 -0.17 9.72 7.13
N GLN A 41 -0.80 10.42 6.19
CA GLN A 41 -1.20 11.81 6.38
C GLN A 41 -2.24 11.95 7.51
N ARG A 42 -3.20 11.02 7.59
CA ARG A 42 -4.32 11.09 8.55
C ARG A 42 -4.02 10.51 9.92
N PHE A 43 -3.25 9.42 9.98
CA PHE A 43 -3.05 8.64 11.20
C PHE A 43 -1.70 8.89 11.88
N TYR A 44 -0.66 9.27 11.13
CA TYR A 44 0.68 9.50 11.71
C TYR A 44 1.05 10.98 11.81
N LEU A 45 0.57 11.81 10.89
CA LEU A 45 0.89 13.25 10.86
C LEU A 45 -0.24 14.13 11.43
N GLN A 46 -1.43 13.56 11.60
CA GLN A 46 -2.63 14.24 12.07
C GLN A 46 -3.37 13.35 13.07
N ALA A 47 -4.36 13.91 13.75
CA ALA A 47 -5.33 13.13 14.50
C ALA A 47 -6.44 12.68 13.54
N PRO A 48 -6.70 11.37 13.38
CA PRO A 48 -7.73 10.87 12.48
C PRO A 48 -9.12 11.27 12.99
N THR A 49 -10.03 11.60 12.07
CA THR A 49 -11.46 11.77 12.40
C THR A 49 -12.16 10.42 12.52
N ASP A 50 -13.38 10.40 13.07
CA ASP A 50 -14.21 9.19 13.08
C ASP A 50 -14.51 8.68 11.67
N GLU A 51 -14.64 9.57 10.69
CA GLU A 51 -14.81 9.21 9.28
C GLU A 51 -13.54 8.58 8.71
N ASP A 52 -12.35 9.12 9.03
CA ASP A 52 -11.07 8.54 8.61
C ASP A 52 -10.89 7.12 9.19
N GLN A 53 -11.29 6.91 10.46
CA GLN A 53 -11.27 5.59 11.11
C GLN A 53 -12.19 4.59 10.40
N GLN A 54 -13.46 4.97 10.18
CA GLN A 54 -14.44 4.10 9.52
C GLN A 54 -13.99 3.74 8.09
N LEU A 55 -13.45 4.71 7.36
CA LEU A 55 -12.95 4.48 6.01
C LEU A 55 -11.76 3.52 6.00
N ALA A 56 -10.81 3.69 6.92
CA ALA A 56 -9.67 2.79 7.05
C ALA A 56 -10.09 1.37 7.43
N ASP A 57 -11.07 1.21 8.33
CA ASP A 57 -11.63 -0.08 8.72
C ASP A 57 -12.36 -0.79 7.59
N GLN A 58 -12.98 -0.03 6.70
CA GLN A 58 -13.59 -0.57 5.49
C GLN A 58 -12.53 -1.01 4.48
N ILE A 59 -11.55 -0.16 4.17
CA ILE A 59 -10.63 -0.36 3.04
C ILE A 59 -9.49 -1.31 3.37
N GLN A 60 -8.79 -1.09 4.48
CA GLN A 60 -7.51 -1.76 4.76
C GLN A 60 -7.60 -3.29 4.81
N PRO A 61 -8.64 -3.92 5.41
CA PRO A 61 -8.78 -5.38 5.39
C PRO A 61 -8.88 -5.94 3.97
N TRP A 62 -9.57 -5.24 3.07
CA TRP A 62 -9.68 -5.66 1.68
C TRP A 62 -8.36 -5.48 0.94
N MET A 63 -7.61 -4.41 1.21
CA MET A 63 -6.29 -4.24 0.62
C MET A 63 -5.33 -5.35 1.04
N ILE A 64 -5.33 -5.73 2.33
CA ILE A 64 -4.52 -6.85 2.84
C ILE A 64 -4.93 -8.17 2.16
N ARG A 65 -6.23 -8.50 2.13
CA ARG A 65 -6.72 -9.74 1.52
C ARG A 65 -6.38 -9.85 0.03
N THR A 66 -6.62 -8.77 -0.73
CA THR A 66 -6.33 -8.75 -2.16
C THR A 66 -4.82 -8.82 -2.43
N THR A 67 -3.99 -8.16 -1.61
CA THR A 67 -2.54 -8.23 -1.74
C THR A 67 -2.01 -9.63 -1.41
N ARG A 68 -2.60 -10.34 -0.43
CA ARG A 68 -2.29 -11.76 -0.17
C ARG A 68 -2.66 -12.67 -1.34
N ALA A 69 -3.83 -12.47 -1.93
CA ALA A 69 -4.26 -13.21 -3.12
C ALA A 69 -3.30 -12.94 -4.29
N MET A 70 -2.94 -11.69 -4.52
CA MET A 70 -1.96 -11.30 -5.54
C MET A 70 -0.59 -11.91 -5.29
N LEU A 71 -0.14 -11.94 -4.02
CA LEU A 71 1.13 -12.57 -3.65
C LEU A 71 1.15 -14.05 -4.04
N THR A 72 0.02 -14.75 -3.87
CA THR A 72 -0.12 -16.16 -4.29
C THR A 72 0.06 -16.29 -5.80
N THR A 73 -0.54 -15.41 -6.59
CA THR A 73 -0.41 -15.41 -8.06
C THR A 73 1.02 -15.12 -8.53
N VAL A 74 1.68 -14.11 -7.95
CA VAL A 74 3.04 -13.70 -8.40
C VAL A 74 4.15 -14.64 -7.92
N LEU A 75 3.86 -15.50 -6.94
CA LEU A 75 4.77 -16.55 -6.49
C LEU A 75 4.69 -17.83 -7.33
N ASP A 76 3.72 -17.93 -8.24
CA ASP A 76 3.63 -19.07 -9.16
C ASP A 76 4.91 -19.16 -10.02
N PRO A 77 5.54 -20.35 -10.16
CA PRO A 77 6.76 -20.53 -10.95
C PRO A 77 6.64 -20.09 -12.41
N GLU A 78 5.44 -20.19 -12.99
CA GLU A 78 5.07 -19.82 -14.35
C GLU A 78 4.68 -18.33 -14.48
N PHE A 79 4.62 -17.60 -13.36
CA PHE A 79 4.34 -16.16 -13.42
C PHE A 79 5.49 -15.42 -14.12
N PRO A 80 5.21 -14.61 -15.15
CA PRO A 80 6.23 -14.10 -16.07
C PRO A 80 7.19 -13.09 -15.43
N HIS A 81 6.88 -12.55 -14.25
CA HIS A 81 7.60 -11.41 -13.68
C HIS A 81 7.96 -11.57 -12.20
N ARG A 82 8.93 -12.47 -11.90
CA ARG A 82 9.36 -12.84 -10.54
C ARG A 82 9.80 -11.68 -9.63
N ARG A 83 10.28 -10.57 -10.21
CA ARG A 83 10.70 -9.38 -9.43
C ARG A 83 9.53 -8.72 -8.70
N LEU A 84 8.31 -8.87 -9.20
CA LEU A 84 7.12 -8.27 -8.59
C LEU A 84 6.73 -8.93 -7.27
N ALA A 85 7.11 -10.20 -7.06
CA ALA A 85 6.83 -10.90 -5.81
C ALA A 85 7.40 -10.17 -4.58
N GLN A 86 8.62 -9.63 -4.71
CA GLN A 86 9.25 -8.91 -3.60
C GLN A 86 8.53 -7.57 -3.32
N ALA A 87 8.07 -6.87 -4.36
CA ALA A 87 7.32 -5.63 -4.22
C ALA A 87 5.96 -5.88 -3.55
N VAL A 88 5.22 -6.89 -4.01
CA VAL A 88 3.93 -7.29 -3.41
C VAL A 88 4.12 -7.72 -1.95
N LYS A 89 5.17 -8.49 -1.65
CA LYS A 89 5.48 -8.90 -0.28
C LYS A 89 5.79 -7.70 0.62
N ALA A 90 6.57 -6.74 0.14
CA ALA A 90 6.91 -5.54 0.91
C ALA A 90 5.68 -4.68 1.20
N VAL A 91 4.81 -4.49 0.20
CA VAL A 91 3.56 -3.73 0.37
C VAL A 91 2.60 -4.45 1.33
N LEU A 92 2.48 -5.78 1.23
CA LEU A 92 1.65 -6.56 2.15
C LEU A 92 2.10 -6.36 3.60
N TRP A 93 3.40 -6.52 3.87
CA TRP A 93 3.96 -6.34 5.20
C TRP A 93 3.65 -4.94 5.76
N GLN A 94 3.79 -3.90 4.92
CA GLN A 94 3.49 -2.54 5.34
C GLN A 94 2.01 -2.32 5.67
N LEU A 95 1.10 -2.90 4.88
CA LEU A 95 -0.34 -2.81 5.15
C LEU A 95 -0.74 -3.54 6.44
N GLU A 96 -0.09 -4.66 6.75
CA GLU A 96 -0.28 -5.43 7.98
C GLU A 96 0.27 -4.68 9.20
N GLU A 97 1.46 -4.10 9.09
CA GLU A 97 2.05 -3.25 10.15
C GLU A 97 1.16 -2.03 10.45
N ASP A 98 0.71 -1.33 9.41
CA ASP A 98 -0.21 -0.19 9.53
C ASP A 98 -1.55 -0.63 10.16
N TRP A 99 -1.96 -1.89 10.02
CA TRP A 99 -3.21 -2.41 10.59
C TRP A 99 -3.05 -2.76 12.07
N ASP A 100 -1.96 -3.45 12.40
CA ASP A 100 -1.66 -3.86 13.77
C ASP A 100 -1.38 -2.65 14.66
N SER A 101 -0.72 -1.60 14.13
CA SER A 101 -0.43 -0.38 14.89
C SER A 101 -1.69 0.32 15.41
N ARG A 102 -2.78 0.39 14.61
CA ARG A 102 -4.06 0.98 15.06
C ARG A 102 -4.76 0.15 16.12
N ARG A 103 -4.69 -1.17 16.00
CA ARG A 103 -5.46 -2.09 16.86
C ARG A 103 -4.77 -2.34 18.19
N ASN A 104 -3.44 -2.27 18.20
CA ASN A 104 -2.61 -2.51 19.37
C ASN A 104 -1.97 -1.21 19.88
N SER A 105 -2.67 -0.08 19.72
CA SER A 105 -2.24 1.18 20.32
C SER A 105 -2.37 1.08 21.85
N MET A 106 -1.26 1.37 22.55
CA MET A 106 -1.26 1.45 24.01
C MET A 106 -2.24 2.55 24.45
N PRO A 107 -3.16 2.28 25.40
CA PRO A 107 -4.03 3.30 25.96
C PRO A 107 -3.23 4.44 26.59
N ASP A 108 -3.69 5.68 26.47
CA ASP A 108 -3.00 6.86 27.01
C ASP A 108 -2.67 6.73 28.51
N ALA A 109 -3.57 6.11 29.29
CA ALA A 109 -3.35 5.87 30.72
C ALA A 109 -2.19 4.89 31.00
N GLU A 110 -2.01 3.90 30.14
CA GLU A 110 -0.89 2.95 30.23
C GLU A 110 0.41 3.60 29.76
N ALA A 111 0.35 4.43 28.71
CA ALA A 111 1.48 5.23 28.26
C ALA A 111 1.95 6.21 29.35
N ASP A 112 1.04 6.93 29.99
CA ASP A 112 1.34 7.86 31.09
C ASP A 112 1.97 7.14 32.30
N ALA A 113 1.46 5.95 32.63
CA ALA A 113 2.03 5.13 33.70
C ALA A 113 3.44 4.64 33.35
N PHE A 114 3.65 4.23 32.09
CA PHE A 114 4.95 3.83 31.58
C PHE A 114 5.96 4.99 31.64
N PHE A 115 5.56 6.19 31.19
CA PHE A 115 6.41 7.39 31.25
C PHE A 115 6.78 7.77 32.67
N LYS A 116 5.81 7.79 33.61
CA LYS A 116 6.09 8.10 35.02
C LYS A 116 7.02 7.08 35.68
N THR A 117 6.93 5.81 35.28
CA THR A 117 7.73 4.72 35.85
C THR A 117 9.18 4.74 35.34
N HIS A 118 9.38 5.02 34.06
CA HIS A 118 10.71 4.91 33.41
C HIS A 118 11.42 6.25 33.23
N PHE A 119 10.68 7.35 33.25
CA PHE A 119 11.20 8.71 33.18
C PHE A 119 10.64 9.55 34.34
N PRO A 120 10.87 9.15 35.61
CA PRO A 120 10.47 9.96 36.74
C PRO A 120 11.17 11.31 36.61
N SER A 121 10.37 12.38 36.61
CA SER A 121 10.86 13.75 36.46
C SER A 121 11.98 14.01 37.46
N SER A 122 13.24 14.02 37.00
CA SER A 122 14.32 14.63 37.74
C SER A 122 14.11 16.13 37.61
N ALA A 123 13.33 16.68 38.54
CA ALA A 123 13.20 18.11 38.76
C ALA A 123 14.60 18.70 38.93
N VAL A 124 14.96 19.61 38.02
CA VAL A 124 16.03 20.59 38.18
C VAL A 124 15.39 21.96 38.01
#